data_AF-X1D2V9-F1
#
_entry.id   AF-X1D2V9-F1
#
_cell.length_a   1.000
_cell.length_b   1.000
_cell.length_c   1.000
_cell.angle_alpha   90.00
_cell.angle_beta   90.00
_cell.angle_gamma   90.00
#
_symmetry.space_group_name_H-M   'P 1'
#
loop_
_entity.id
_entity.type
_entity.pdbx_description
1 polymer ?
#
loop_
_entity_poly.entity_id
_entity_poly.type
_entity_poly.pdbx_seq_one_letter_code
_entity_poly.pdbx_strand_id
1 'polypeptide(L)'
;MEGIRIVNHNELSKEDFINPICILGMPGIADIGKFALDSLIGQLDAKNLMDIIFDDYPAGAIVDNSILSAPKAEVLYWKDPKRIRDLMLITADAQSLTPKGIYRISNFLTEIIDQYGVQLIIALGAYPVSNRKLISKIPQIFTSSTNLH
;
A
#
# COMPACT_ATOMS: atom_id res chain seq x y z
N MET A 1 -4.64 18.57 4.68
CA MET A 1 -5.92 18.37 3.97
C MET A 1 -7.00 18.12 4.99
N GLU A 2 -8.19 18.70 4.82
CA GLU A 2 -9.34 18.39 5.67
C GLU A 2 -9.66 16.89 5.59
N GLY A 3 -9.99 16.24 6.72
CA GLY A 3 -10.39 14.83 6.75
C GLY A 3 -9.27 13.77 6.73
N ILE A 4 -8.01 14.16 6.61
CA ILE A 4 -6.85 13.24 6.69
C ILE A 4 -6.02 13.56 7.93
N ARG A 5 -5.77 12.54 8.75
CA ARG A 5 -4.89 12.62 9.92
C ARG A 5 -3.72 11.66 9.75
N ILE A 6 -2.50 12.16 9.98
CA ILE A 6 -1.28 11.36 9.97
C ILE A 6 -0.87 11.07 11.42
N VAL A 7 -0.43 9.85 11.69
CA VAL A 7 0.22 9.45 12.94
C VAL A 7 1.60 8.93 12.58
N ASN A 8 2.65 9.68 12.91
CA ASN A 8 4.02 9.28 12.61
C ASN A 8 4.54 8.32 13.68
N HIS A 9 5.22 7.26 13.25
CA HIS A 9 5.86 6.26 14.12
C HIS A 9 7.39 6.34 14.07
N ASN A 10 7.95 6.85 12.98
CA ASN A 10 9.37 7.09 12.81
C ASN A 10 9.63 8.44 12.11
N GLU A 11 10.74 9.09 12.44
CA GLU A 11 11.20 10.31 11.77
C GLU A 11 12.27 9.96 10.74
N LEU A 12 11.85 9.75 9.49
CA LEU A 12 12.74 9.56 8.35
C LEU A 12 12.41 10.60 7.27
N SER A 13 13.42 11.03 6.54
CA SER A 13 13.30 11.90 5.38
C SER A 13 13.77 11.18 4.11
N LYS A 14 13.70 11.89 2.97
CA LYS A 14 14.16 11.40 1.67
C LYS A 14 15.62 10.93 1.69
N GLU A 15 16.49 11.64 2.41
CA GLU A 15 17.93 11.39 2.47
C GLU A 15 18.28 10.06 3.13
N ASP A 16 17.37 9.51 3.93
CA ASP A 16 17.56 8.21 4.57
C ASP A 16 17.41 7.04 3.59
N PHE A 17 16.76 7.24 2.44
CA PHE A 17 16.41 6.18 1.49
C PHE A 17 17.37 6.09 0.31
N ILE A 18 17.74 4.86 -0.02
CA ILE A 18 18.62 4.56 -1.16
C ILE A 18 17.77 3.98 -2.29
N ASN A 19 17.63 4.76 -3.36
CA ASN A 19 16.95 4.34 -4.59
C ASN A 19 15.59 3.65 -4.31
N PRO A 20 14.70 4.25 -3.50
CA PRO A 20 13.53 3.54 -3.01
C PRO A 20 12.50 3.27 -4.11
N ILE A 21 11.79 2.14 -3.99
CA ILE A 21 10.56 1.86 -4.76
C ILE A 21 9.37 1.69 -3.83
N CYS A 22 8.18 2.01 -4.31
CA CYS A 22 6.95 1.75 -3.58
C CYS A 22 6.27 0.50 -4.12
N ILE A 23 5.84 -0.39 -3.23
CA ILE A 23 4.93 -1.50 -3.56
C ILE A 23 3.64 -1.28 -2.78
N LEU A 24 2.52 -1.24 -3.49
CA LEU A 24 1.21 -0.91 -2.93
C LEU A 24 0.25 -2.09 -3.10
N GLY A 25 -0.41 -2.48 -2.02
CA GLY A 25 -1.32 -3.62 -1.96
C GLY A 25 -2.48 -3.28 -1.05
N MET A 26 -3.54 -2.70 -1.63
CA MET A 26 -4.72 -2.24 -0.90
C MET A 26 -5.80 -3.34 -0.89
N PRO A 27 -6.78 -3.30 0.05
CA PRO A 27 -7.94 -4.19 0.03
C PRO A 27 -8.64 -4.15 -1.33
N GLY A 28 -9.15 -5.27 -1.83
CA GLY A 28 -9.69 -5.33 -3.20
C GLY A 28 -10.31 -6.67 -3.53
N ILE A 29 -10.34 -7.03 -4.82
CA ILE A 29 -10.92 -8.31 -5.25
C ILE A 29 -10.15 -9.47 -4.60
N ALA A 30 -10.84 -10.18 -3.70
CA ALA A 30 -10.31 -11.27 -2.88
C ALA A 30 -9.02 -10.92 -2.10
N ASP A 31 -8.76 -9.63 -1.88
CA ASP A 31 -7.60 -9.10 -1.17
C ASP A 31 -6.24 -9.64 -1.64
N ILE A 32 -6.12 -10.12 -2.88
CA ILE A 32 -4.89 -10.77 -3.39
C ILE A 32 -3.69 -9.82 -3.32
N GLY A 33 -3.87 -8.56 -3.73
CA GLY A 33 -2.81 -7.55 -3.66
C GLY A 33 -2.38 -7.25 -2.23
N LYS A 34 -3.34 -7.09 -1.32
CA LYS A 34 -3.10 -6.90 0.11
C LYS A 34 -2.37 -8.10 0.72
N PHE A 35 -2.84 -9.33 0.52
CA PHE A 35 -2.18 -10.52 1.08
C PHE A 35 -0.76 -10.72 0.56
N ALA A 36 -0.52 -10.43 -0.72
CA ALA A 36 0.83 -10.47 -1.27
C ALA A 36 1.76 -9.45 -0.59
N LEU A 37 1.27 -8.23 -0.36
CA LEU A 37 2.03 -7.18 0.32
C LEU A 37 2.22 -7.48 1.82
N ASP A 38 1.17 -7.89 2.52
CA ASP A 38 1.19 -8.23 3.95
C ASP A 38 2.16 -9.41 4.21
N SER A 39 2.21 -10.40 3.30
CA SER A 39 3.20 -11.47 3.36
C SER A 39 4.64 -10.95 3.19
N LEU A 40 4.85 -10.02 2.27
CA LEU A 40 6.15 -9.39 2.06
C LEU A 40 6.57 -8.54 3.27
N ILE A 41 5.65 -7.77 3.85
CA ILE A 41 5.85 -6.99 5.09
C ILE A 41 6.35 -7.91 6.21
N GLY A 42 5.66 -9.04 6.44
CA GLY A 42 6.03 -9.99 7.48
C GLY A 42 7.37 -10.69 7.24
N GLN A 43 7.67 -11.07 5.98
CA GLN A 43 8.94 -11.71 5.63
C GLN A 43 10.15 -10.77 5.77
N LEU A 44 9.94 -9.48 5.53
CA LEU A 44 10.99 -8.46 5.60
C LEU A 44 11.14 -7.85 7.00
N ASP A 45 10.23 -8.12 7.92
CA ASP A 45 10.10 -7.41 9.20
C ASP A 45 10.05 -5.88 8.97
N ALA A 46 9.22 -5.47 8.00
CA ALA A 46 9.12 -4.07 7.60
C ALA A 46 8.57 -3.21 8.73
N LYS A 47 9.12 -2.01 8.89
CA LYS A 47 8.82 -1.11 10.00
C LYS A 47 7.76 -0.10 9.60
N ASN A 48 6.80 0.16 10.48
CA ASN A 48 5.78 1.18 10.24
C ASN A 48 6.42 2.59 10.32
N LEU A 49 6.28 3.38 9.26
CA LEU A 49 6.74 4.77 9.18
C LEU A 49 5.66 5.72 9.70
N MET A 50 4.44 5.56 9.18
CA MET A 50 3.30 6.39 9.53
C MET A 50 1.98 5.68 9.20
N ASP A 51 0.96 6.01 9.98
CA ASP A 51 -0.43 5.67 9.72
C ASP A 51 -1.20 6.88 9.17
N ILE A 52 -2.12 6.60 8.26
CA ILE A 52 -2.97 7.60 7.61
C ILE A 52 -4.43 7.22 7.86
N ILE A 53 -5.09 8.03 8.68
CA ILE A 53 -6.53 7.89 8.99
C ILE A 53 -7.29 8.85 8.08
N PHE A 54 -8.26 8.32 7.35
CA PHE A 54 -9.05 9.09 6.38
C PHE A 54 -10.55 9.01 6.69
N ASP A 55 -11.21 10.16 6.66
CA ASP A 55 -12.64 10.29 7.00
C ASP A 55 -13.60 9.58 6.01
N ASP A 56 -13.19 9.38 4.76
CA ASP A 56 -13.99 8.65 3.75
C ASP A 56 -13.80 7.12 3.81
N TYR A 57 -13.02 6.61 4.78
CA TYR A 57 -13.02 5.18 5.05
C TYR A 57 -14.34 4.73 5.68
N PRO A 58 -14.74 3.45 5.49
CA PRO A 58 -15.98 2.93 6.03
C PRO A 58 -16.06 3.16 7.55
N ALA A 59 -17.22 3.60 8.02
CA ALA A 59 -17.50 3.68 9.45
C ALA A 59 -17.41 2.27 10.05
N GLY A 60 -16.34 2.04 10.79
CA GLY A 60 -16.02 0.75 11.36
C GLY A 60 -14.87 0.90 12.33
N ALA A 61 -14.65 -0.12 13.14
CA ALA A 61 -13.50 -0.17 14.02
C ALA A 61 -12.78 -1.49 13.80
N ILE A 62 -11.46 -1.42 13.71
CA ILE A 62 -10.58 -2.57 13.65
C ILE A 62 -10.28 -2.95 15.10
N VAL A 63 -10.62 -4.20 15.44
CA VAL A 63 -10.29 -4.79 16.74
C VAL A 63 -9.18 -5.79 16.53
N ASP A 64 -8.00 -5.47 17.06
CA ASP A 64 -6.89 -6.41 17.12
C ASP A 64 -6.31 -6.43 18.54
N ASN A 65 -6.04 -7.62 19.07
CA ASN A 65 -5.47 -7.80 20.42
C ASN A 65 -6.16 -6.97 21.53
N SER A 66 -7.49 -6.88 21.49
CA SER A 66 -8.32 -6.06 22.41
C SER A 66 -8.12 -4.54 22.29
N ILE A 67 -7.44 -4.07 21.25
CA ILE A 67 -7.27 -2.65 20.92
C ILE A 67 -8.24 -2.29 19.81
N LEU A 68 -9.03 -1.24 20.05
CA LEU A 68 -9.95 -0.66 19.09
C LEU A 68 -9.24 0.47 18.33
N SER A 69 -9.25 0.44 17.01
CA SER A 69 -8.68 1.49 16.16
C SER A 69 -9.58 1.82 14.98
N ALA A 70 -9.44 3.02 14.42
CA ALA A 70 -10.10 3.38 13.18
C ALA A 70 -9.34 2.75 11.99
N PRO A 71 -10.04 2.38 10.89
CA PRO A 71 -9.39 1.96 9.66
C PRO A 71 -8.35 2.97 9.20
N LYS A 72 -7.19 2.48 8.80
CA LYS A 72 -6.07 3.30 8.37
C LYS A 72 -5.40 2.72 7.13
N ALA A 73 -4.69 3.56 6.40
CA ALA A 73 -3.59 3.13 5.55
C ALA A 73 -2.29 3.17 6.35
N GLU A 74 -1.40 2.25 6.06
CA GLU A 74 -0.10 2.14 6.70
C GLU A 74 0.98 2.33 5.64
N VAL A 75 1.92 3.22 5.91
CA VAL A 75 3.13 3.38 5.12
C VAL A 75 4.25 2.73 5.93
N LEU A 76 4.81 1.67 5.40
CA LEU A 76 5.93 0.94 6.00
C LEU A 76 7.18 1.08 5.15
N TYR A 77 8.32 0.76 5.74
CA TYR A 77 9.59 0.75 5.05
C TYR A 77 10.44 -0.46 5.39
N TRP A 78 11.29 -0.83 4.46
CA TRP A 78 12.36 -1.79 4.67
C TRP A 78 13.65 -1.24 4.05
N LYS A 79 14.73 -1.28 4.83
CA LYS A 79 16.07 -0.86 4.41
C LYS A 79 16.84 -2.07 3.92
N ASP A 80 17.35 -2.00 2.70
CA ASP A 80 18.14 -3.10 2.15
C ASP A 80 19.51 -3.20 2.86
N PRO A 81 19.82 -4.33 3.52
CA PRO A 81 21.13 -4.51 4.15
C PRO A 81 22.30 -4.37 3.17
N LYS A 82 22.07 -4.64 1.88
CA LYS A 82 23.07 -4.48 0.82
C LYS A 82 23.15 -3.06 0.26
N ARG A 83 22.29 -2.14 0.70
CA ARG A 83 22.23 -0.74 0.27
C ARG A 83 22.05 -0.56 -1.24
N ILE A 84 21.30 -1.45 -1.89
CA ILE A 84 21.03 -1.38 -3.33
C ILE A 84 19.71 -0.66 -3.60
N ARG A 85 18.65 -1.04 -2.89
CA ARG A 85 17.30 -0.52 -3.11
C ARG A 85 16.43 -0.71 -1.87
N ASP A 86 16.01 0.39 -1.27
CA ASP A 86 15.04 0.36 -0.18
C ASP A 86 13.60 0.18 -0.70
N LEU A 87 12.71 -0.26 0.19
CA LEU A 87 11.30 -0.43 -0.11
C LEU A 87 10.45 0.47 0.76
N MET A 88 9.47 1.11 0.13
CA MET A 88 8.29 1.66 0.77
C MET A 88 7.12 0.72 0.46
N LEU A 89 6.35 0.33 1.48
CA LEU A 89 5.25 -0.62 1.35
C LEU A 89 3.98 0.06 1.86
N ILE A 90 2.91 0.04 1.07
CA ILE A 90 1.66 0.72 1.44
C ILE A 90 0.48 -0.24 1.36
N THR A 91 -0.16 -0.46 2.51
CA THR A 91 -1.37 -1.28 2.67
C THR A 91 -2.43 -0.46 3.41
N ALA A 92 -3.63 -1.02 3.55
CA ALA A 92 -4.68 -0.42 4.36
C ALA A 92 -5.64 -1.47 4.91
N ASP A 93 -6.40 -1.08 5.93
CA ASP A 93 -7.50 -1.87 6.48
C ASP A 93 -8.75 -1.83 5.59
N ALA A 94 -8.95 -0.71 4.88
CA ALA A 94 -10.10 -0.46 4.04
C ALA A 94 -9.76 0.42 2.83
N GLN A 95 -10.67 0.45 1.84
CA GLN A 95 -10.67 1.45 0.78
C GLN A 95 -11.81 2.45 0.98
N SER A 96 -11.63 3.66 0.45
CA SER A 96 -12.69 4.67 0.41
C SER A 96 -13.90 4.18 -0.36
N LEU A 97 -15.09 4.51 0.14
CA LEU A 97 -16.35 4.05 -0.46
C LEU A 97 -16.77 4.87 -1.67
N THR A 98 -16.27 6.10 -1.80
CA THR A 98 -16.65 7.01 -2.87
C THR A 98 -15.54 7.18 -3.90
N PRO A 99 -15.85 7.34 -5.21
CA PRO A 99 -14.85 7.68 -6.21
C PRO A 99 -14.03 8.92 -5.84
N LYS A 100 -14.69 9.95 -5.27
CA LYS A 100 -14.01 11.16 -4.80
C LYS A 100 -13.00 10.86 -3.68
N GLY A 101 -13.37 10.02 -2.72
CA GLY A 101 -12.46 9.57 -1.67
C GLY A 101 -11.27 8.81 -2.21
N ILE A 102 -11.49 7.88 -3.15
CA ILE A 102 -10.42 7.13 -3.83
C ILE A 102 -9.42 8.11 -4.47
N TYR A 103 -9.88 9.07 -5.26
CA TYR A 103 -8.98 10.08 -5.85
C TYR A 103 -8.24 10.91 -4.81
N ARG A 104 -8.91 11.31 -3.71
CA ARG A 104 -8.28 12.09 -2.63
C ARG A 104 -7.17 11.32 -1.94
N ILE A 105 -7.44 10.08 -1.52
CA ILE A 105 -6.44 9.27 -0.81
C ILE A 105 -5.31 8.86 -1.76
N SER A 106 -5.60 8.53 -3.02
CA SER A 106 -4.57 8.24 -4.02
C SER A 106 -3.65 9.43 -4.24
N ASN A 107 -4.19 10.63 -4.43
CA ASN A 107 -3.39 11.84 -4.60
C ASN A 107 -2.51 12.11 -3.36
N PHE A 108 -3.09 12.00 -2.16
CA PHE A 108 -2.37 12.19 -0.91
C PHE A 108 -1.23 11.17 -0.73
N LEU A 109 -1.49 9.89 -1.01
CA LEU A 109 -0.47 8.85 -0.95
C LEU A 109 0.63 9.09 -1.98
N THR A 110 0.30 9.51 -3.20
CA THR A 110 1.31 9.82 -4.22
C THR A 110 2.18 11.02 -3.83
N GLU A 111 1.63 12.03 -3.15
CA GLU A 111 2.42 13.14 -2.60
C GLU A 111 3.40 12.67 -1.52
N ILE A 112 2.98 11.77 -0.63
CA ILE A 112 3.88 11.14 0.36
C ILE A 112 4.98 10.35 -0.34
N ILE A 113 4.62 9.49 -1.28
CA ILE A 113 5.58 8.66 -2.03
C ILE A 113 6.66 9.52 -2.71
N ASP A 114 6.25 10.63 -3.35
CA ASP A 114 7.16 11.58 -4.00
C ASP A 114 8.08 12.30 -3.00
N GLN A 115 7.56 12.69 -1.83
CA GLN A 115 8.35 13.31 -0.76
C GLN A 115 9.53 12.44 -0.30
N TYR A 116 9.38 11.12 -0.36
CA TYR A 116 10.44 10.15 -0.02
C TYR A 116 11.34 9.78 -1.22
N GLY A 117 11.19 10.45 -2.36
CA GLY A 117 12.07 10.28 -3.52
C GLY A 117 11.85 8.99 -4.31
N VAL A 118 10.70 8.35 -4.16
CA VAL A 118 10.35 7.14 -4.91
C VAL A 118 10.04 7.50 -6.37
N GLN A 119 10.63 6.76 -7.30
CA GLN A 119 10.41 6.96 -8.75
C GLN A 119 9.62 5.84 -9.42
N LEU A 120 9.47 4.69 -8.76
CA LEU A 120 8.72 3.54 -9.26
C LEU A 120 7.70 3.08 -8.23
N ILE A 121 6.44 3.00 -8.65
CA ILE A 121 5.32 2.47 -7.87
C ILE A 121 4.82 1.19 -8.54
N ILE A 122 4.78 0.10 -7.79
CA ILE A 122 4.24 -1.19 -8.22
C ILE A 122 2.92 -1.42 -7.47
N ALA A 123 1.79 -1.32 -8.16
CA ALA A 123 0.48 -1.59 -7.58
C ALA A 123 0.07 -3.06 -7.81
N LEU A 124 -0.23 -3.76 -6.73
CA LEU A 124 -0.68 -5.15 -6.74
C LEU A 124 -2.20 -5.22 -6.67
N GLY A 125 -2.79 -6.12 -7.46
CA GLY A 125 -4.23 -6.31 -7.48
C GLY A 125 -4.62 -7.61 -8.17
N ALA A 126 -5.92 -7.90 -8.17
CA ALA A 126 -6.48 -9.04 -8.86
C ALA A 126 -7.22 -8.62 -10.12
N TYR A 127 -7.06 -9.41 -11.17
CA TYR A 127 -7.82 -9.27 -12.41
C TYR A 127 -8.85 -10.40 -12.51
N PRO A 128 -10.16 -10.12 -12.45
CA PRO A 128 -11.18 -11.15 -12.53
C PRO A 128 -11.24 -11.69 -13.95
N VAL A 129 -10.87 -12.97 -14.13
CA VAL A 129 -10.98 -13.66 -15.41
C VAL A 129 -12.36 -14.30 -15.53
N SER A 130 -13.20 -13.76 -16.40
CA SER A 130 -14.51 -14.33 -16.72
C SER A 130 -14.37 -15.42 -17.79
N ASN A 131 -14.17 -16.69 -17.41
CA ASN A 131 -14.75 -17.82 -18.15
C ASN A 131 -14.58 -19.21 -17.52
N ARG A 132 -15.62 -20.03 -17.70
CA ARG A 132 -15.84 -21.42 -17.26
C ARG A 132 -14.85 -22.49 -17.82
N LYS A 133 -13.69 -22.08 -18.30
CA LYS A 133 -12.61 -22.98 -18.71
C LYS A 133 -11.29 -22.36 -18.26
N LEU A 134 -10.90 -22.65 -17.02
CA LEU A 134 -9.50 -22.49 -16.59
C LEU A 134 -8.66 -23.42 -17.47
N ILE A 135 -8.06 -22.86 -18.54
CA ILE A 135 -7.19 -23.59 -19.47
C ILE A 135 -5.91 -24.04 -18.74
N SER A 136 -5.58 -23.40 -17.62
CA SER A 136 -4.40 -23.66 -16.78
C SER A 136 -4.78 -23.65 -15.29
N LYS A 137 -4.20 -24.57 -14.52
CA LYS A 137 -4.25 -24.53 -13.03
C LYS A 137 -3.29 -23.51 -12.43
N ILE A 138 -2.36 -22.99 -13.22
CA ILE A 138 -1.35 -22.01 -12.79
C ILE A 138 -1.96 -20.60 -12.94
N PRO A 139 -1.94 -19.77 -11.87
CA PRO A 139 -2.41 -18.39 -11.95
C PRO A 139 -1.55 -17.58 -12.93
N GLN A 140 -2.21 -16.77 -13.75
CA GLN A 140 -1.54 -15.87 -14.70
C GLN A 140 -1.31 -14.50 -14.04
N ILE A 141 -0.15 -13.91 -14.29
CA ILE A 141 0.21 -12.57 -13.85
C ILE A 141 0.13 -11.64 -15.05
N PHE A 142 -0.68 -10.59 -14.95
CA PHE A 142 -0.81 -9.55 -15.96
C PHE A 142 -0.10 -8.29 -15.45
N THR A 143 0.57 -7.59 -16.35
CA THR A 143 1.26 -6.32 -16.05
C THR A 143 0.81 -5.24 -17.01
N SER A 144 0.72 -4.02 -16.50
CA SER A 144 0.54 -2.79 -17.27
C SER A 144 1.48 -1.74 -16.70
N SER A 145 1.96 -0.83 -17.54
CA SER A 145 2.90 0.21 -17.14
C SER A 145 2.50 1.55 -17.72
N THR A 146 2.80 2.63 -17.01
CA THR A 146 2.62 4.00 -17.46
C THR A 146 3.69 4.43 -18.48
N ASN A 147 4.81 3.69 -18.57
CA ASN A 147 5.88 3.89 -19.53
C ASN A 147 6.48 2.55 -20.00
N LEU A 148 7.19 2.56 -21.13
CA LEU A 148 7.76 1.36 -21.81
C LEU A 148 9.24 1.10 -21.47
N HIS A 149 9.80 1.76 -20.44
CA HIS A 149 11.24 1.80 -20.19
C HIS A 149 11.63 1.22 -18.84
#